data_AF-A0A6L3JPF1-F1
#
_entry.id   AF-A0A6L3JPF1-F1
#
_cell.length_a   1.000
_cell.length_b   1.000
_cell.length_c   1.000
_cell.angle_alpha   90.00
_cell.angle_beta   90.00
_cell.angle_gamma   90.00
#
_symmetry.space_group_name_H-M   'P 1'
#
loop_
_entity.id
_entity.type
_entity.pdbx_description
1 polymer ?
#
loop_
_entity_poly.entity_id
_entity_poly.type
_entity_poly.pdbx_seq_one_letter_code
_entity_poly.pdbx_strand_id
1 'polypeptide(L)'
;FDAMPYESVMLGFYAMWKGPENDLCGKLGIQKRNEIGMGYSRDGFHFYRPSYEPVMGVNETEGAWNWGNMQSVIGVPLIVGDSLYLYSSGRMKNKVMWDGFTSTGLATLRRDGFVSMHTDTEGVLVTEKIKFDGNHFFVNAQAKDLQVEIMDENGNVITGFSREDCKEMNDLNSTKQLVTWKSGKKLAALSGKIVKVKFYVTCGDLYAFWISPWDTGESRGYTGGGGPGLNPCGIDIK
;
A
#
# COMPACT_ATOMS: atom_id res chain seq x y z
N PHE A 1 17.21 -2.43 -8.90
CA PHE A 1 15.79 -2.76 -8.70
C PHE A 1 15.72 -3.43 -7.35
N ASP A 2 14.95 -2.86 -6.44
CA ASP A 2 14.79 -3.40 -5.09
C ASP A 2 13.36 -3.91 -4.95
N ALA A 3 13.19 -5.05 -4.28
CA ALA A 3 11.87 -5.59 -3.98
C ALA A 3 11.84 -6.20 -2.59
N MET A 4 10.66 -6.19 -1.97
CA MET A 4 10.47 -6.77 -0.65
C MET A 4 9.05 -7.27 -0.41
N PRO A 5 8.89 -8.30 0.45
CA PRO A 5 7.58 -8.77 0.84
C PRO A 5 6.89 -7.73 1.73
N TYR A 6 5.67 -7.36 1.37
CA TYR A 6 4.83 -6.45 2.13
C TYR A 6 3.39 -6.95 2.07
N GLU A 7 2.81 -7.23 3.24
CA GLU A 7 1.50 -7.83 3.39
C GLU A 7 1.37 -9.12 2.56
N SER A 8 0.53 -9.12 1.51
CA SER A 8 0.28 -10.25 0.60
C SER A 8 0.93 -10.09 -0.79
N VAL A 9 1.84 -9.12 -0.96
CA VAL A 9 2.48 -8.80 -2.23
C VAL A 9 4.00 -8.62 -2.07
N MET A 10 4.72 -8.60 -3.18
CA MET A 10 6.05 -8.00 -3.24
C MET A 10 5.93 -6.58 -3.77
N LEU A 11 6.41 -5.59 -3.02
CA LEU A 11 6.57 -4.22 -3.50
C LEU A 11 7.90 -4.08 -4.21
N GLY A 12 7.90 -3.46 -5.38
CA GLY A 12 9.07 -3.19 -6.20
C GLY A 12 9.33 -1.70 -6.34
N PHE A 13 10.59 -1.28 -6.13
CA PHE A 13 11.07 0.08 -6.30
C PHE A 13 12.09 0.14 -7.45
N TYR A 14 11.80 1.00 -8.42
CA TYR A 14 12.51 1.07 -9.69
C TYR A 14 13.21 2.42 -9.83
N ALA A 15 14.55 2.43 -9.77
CA ALA A 15 15.33 3.57 -10.23
C ALA A 15 15.25 3.65 -11.76
N MET A 16 14.25 4.35 -12.26
CA MET A 16 14.00 4.56 -13.68
C MET A 16 14.94 5.60 -14.23
N TRP A 17 15.67 5.28 -15.28
CA TRP A 17 16.40 6.29 -16.03
C TRP A 17 15.42 7.21 -16.79
N LYS A 18 15.63 8.52 -16.67
CA LYS A 18 14.78 9.57 -17.28
C LYS A 18 15.56 10.45 -18.26
N GLY A 19 16.71 10.00 -18.70
CA GLY A 19 17.59 10.79 -19.56
C GLY A 19 18.29 11.94 -18.83
N PRO A 20 19.16 12.68 -19.51
CA PRO A 20 19.70 12.35 -20.82
C PRO A 20 20.71 11.19 -20.75
N GLU A 21 21.26 10.82 -21.90
CA GLU A 21 22.37 9.87 -22.04
C GLU A 21 23.65 10.39 -21.36
N ASN A 22 24.54 9.47 -20.97
CA ASN A 22 25.72 9.78 -20.18
C ASN A 22 26.68 10.78 -20.86
N ASP A 23 26.82 10.74 -22.18
CA ASP A 23 27.69 11.66 -22.91
C ASP A 23 27.16 13.10 -22.86
N LEU A 24 25.83 13.26 -22.95
CA LEU A 24 25.17 14.55 -22.81
C LEU A 24 25.19 15.05 -21.36
N CYS A 25 25.03 14.16 -20.37
CA CYS A 25 25.27 14.49 -18.96
C CYS A 25 26.68 15.05 -18.75
N GLY A 26 27.70 14.41 -19.35
CA GLY A 26 29.08 14.87 -19.32
C GLY A 26 29.27 16.27 -19.90
N LYS A 27 28.72 16.53 -21.08
CA LYS A 27 28.77 17.85 -21.76
C LYS A 27 28.08 18.96 -20.96
N LEU A 28 26.95 18.64 -20.32
CA LEU A 28 26.12 19.60 -19.58
C LEU A 28 26.60 19.81 -18.14
N GLY A 29 27.52 18.99 -17.64
CA GLY A 29 27.95 19.06 -16.25
C GLY A 29 26.86 18.66 -15.26
N ILE A 30 26.01 17.68 -15.63
CA ILE A 30 24.87 17.23 -14.82
C ILE A 30 24.97 15.74 -14.51
N GLN A 31 24.29 15.32 -13.43
CA GLN A 31 24.18 13.92 -13.06
C GLN A 31 23.18 13.19 -13.96
N LYS A 32 23.38 11.86 -14.09
CA LYS A 32 22.42 10.98 -14.74
C LYS A 32 21.11 11.01 -13.97
N ARG A 33 19.98 11.22 -14.64
CA ARG A 33 18.68 11.26 -13.95
C ARG A 33 18.08 9.88 -13.81
N ASN A 34 17.89 9.51 -12.55
CA ASN A 34 17.02 8.43 -12.17
C ASN A 34 15.94 8.97 -11.25
N GLU A 35 14.74 8.44 -11.40
CA GLU A 35 13.61 8.69 -10.50
C GLU A 35 13.04 7.37 -10.02
N ILE A 36 12.49 7.34 -8.82
CA ILE A 36 11.98 6.11 -8.24
C ILE A 36 10.53 5.95 -8.62
N GLY A 37 10.21 4.87 -9.32
CA GLY A 37 8.86 4.37 -9.54
C GLY A 37 8.53 3.21 -8.60
N MET A 38 7.25 2.86 -8.52
CA MET A 38 6.77 1.76 -7.70
C MET A 38 5.90 0.80 -8.53
N GLY A 39 5.98 -0.48 -8.20
CA GLY A 39 5.13 -1.54 -8.75
C GLY A 39 4.93 -2.65 -7.72
N TYR A 40 4.13 -3.65 -8.05
CA TYR A 40 3.91 -4.78 -7.16
C TYR A 40 3.79 -6.09 -7.91
N SER A 41 4.01 -7.20 -7.21
CA SER A 41 3.84 -8.55 -7.72
C SER A 41 3.12 -9.43 -6.70
N ARG A 42 2.31 -10.38 -7.18
CA ARG A 42 1.67 -11.41 -6.34
C ARG A 42 2.38 -12.76 -6.41
N ASP A 43 3.25 -12.96 -7.40
CA ASP A 43 3.98 -14.21 -7.61
C ASP A 43 5.51 -14.06 -7.48
N GLY A 44 6.00 -12.82 -7.35
CA GLY A 44 7.42 -12.50 -7.28
C GLY A 44 8.16 -12.53 -8.62
N PHE A 45 7.48 -12.85 -9.72
CA PHE A 45 8.06 -12.93 -11.06
C PHE A 45 7.50 -11.85 -11.98
N HIS A 46 6.18 -11.68 -11.99
CA HIS A 46 5.49 -10.70 -12.83
C HIS A 46 5.16 -9.47 -11.99
N PHE A 47 5.80 -8.35 -12.32
CA PHE A 47 5.53 -7.08 -11.66
C PHE A 47 4.60 -6.23 -12.51
N TYR A 48 3.46 -5.88 -11.90
CA TYR A 48 2.53 -4.93 -12.45
C TYR A 48 2.88 -3.52 -12.00
N ARG A 49 2.89 -2.60 -12.96
CA ARG A 49 3.20 -1.20 -12.75
C ARG A 49 2.17 -0.33 -13.47
N PRO A 50 1.08 0.07 -12.79
CA PRO A 50 -0.01 0.81 -13.43
C PRO A 50 0.36 2.25 -13.79
N SER A 51 1.36 2.84 -13.11
CA SER A 51 1.80 4.22 -13.34
C SER A 51 3.31 4.30 -13.55
N TYR A 52 3.71 5.14 -14.51
CA TYR A 52 5.10 5.49 -14.77
C TYR A 52 5.54 6.81 -14.13
N GLU A 53 4.61 7.46 -13.43
CA GLU A 53 4.92 8.63 -12.60
C GLU A 53 5.88 8.24 -11.47
N PRO A 54 6.83 9.11 -11.14
CA PRO A 54 7.76 8.86 -10.05
C PRO A 54 7.03 9.00 -8.70
N VAL A 55 7.24 8.04 -7.81
CA VAL A 55 6.83 8.15 -6.39
C VAL A 55 7.82 8.99 -5.59
N MET A 56 9.08 9.04 -6.03
CA MET A 56 10.10 9.95 -5.53
C MET A 56 10.94 10.43 -6.72
N GLY A 57 10.62 11.63 -7.20
CA GLY A 57 11.24 12.24 -8.36
C GLY A 57 12.47 13.08 -8.02
N VAL A 58 13.16 13.55 -9.06
CA VAL A 58 14.18 14.59 -8.91
C VAL A 58 13.53 15.96 -8.74
N ASN A 59 14.22 16.90 -8.10
CA ASN A 59 13.78 18.30 -8.03
C ASN A 59 14.81 19.19 -8.71
N GLU A 60 14.51 19.66 -9.92
CA GLU A 60 15.46 20.43 -10.73
C GLU A 60 15.68 21.89 -10.24
N THR A 61 15.13 22.27 -9.08
CA THR A 61 15.41 23.56 -8.44
C THR A 61 16.85 23.62 -7.96
N GLU A 62 17.55 24.72 -8.25
CA GLU A 62 18.91 24.94 -7.75
C GLU A 62 18.96 24.83 -6.22
N GLY A 63 19.94 24.10 -5.69
CA GLY A 63 20.04 23.85 -4.25
C GLY A 63 19.34 22.58 -3.75
N ALA A 64 18.45 21.97 -4.55
CA ALA A 64 17.72 20.78 -4.12
C ALA A 64 18.64 19.57 -3.88
N TRP A 65 18.43 18.89 -2.75
CA TRP A 65 19.23 17.73 -2.35
C TRP A 65 19.09 16.53 -3.29
N ASN A 66 18.00 16.45 -4.04
CA ASN A 66 17.65 15.40 -5.00
C ASN A 66 17.60 15.90 -6.45
N TRP A 67 18.41 16.90 -6.80
CA TRP A 67 18.38 17.50 -8.14
C TRP A 67 18.68 16.51 -9.28
N GLY A 68 19.67 15.64 -9.09
CA GLY A 68 20.26 14.93 -10.21
C GLY A 68 19.92 13.46 -10.29
N ASN A 69 19.98 12.71 -9.19
CA ASN A 69 19.77 11.27 -9.23
C ASN A 69 19.10 10.76 -7.95
N MET A 70 18.00 10.03 -8.10
CA MET A 70 17.32 9.30 -7.03
C MET A 70 17.54 7.79 -7.14
N GLN A 71 17.88 7.15 -6.03
CA GLN A 71 18.02 5.70 -5.92
C GLN A 71 17.17 5.18 -4.76
N SER A 72 16.51 4.06 -4.99
CA SER A 72 15.83 3.30 -3.95
C SER A 72 16.83 2.74 -2.94
N VAL A 73 16.32 2.41 -1.77
CA VAL A 73 17.06 1.74 -0.69
C VAL A 73 16.30 0.46 -0.35
N ILE A 74 17.02 -0.65 -0.17
CA ILE A 74 16.41 -1.90 0.27
C ILE A 74 15.95 -1.81 1.74
N GLY A 75 14.89 -2.53 2.11
CA GLY A 75 14.34 -2.51 3.46
C GLY A 75 13.34 -1.39 3.73
N VAL A 76 12.65 -0.88 2.70
CA VAL A 76 11.55 0.11 2.81
C VAL A 76 10.34 -0.28 1.97
N PRO A 77 9.11 -0.30 2.52
CA PRO A 77 8.68 0.59 3.57
C PRO A 77 9.00 0.09 4.97
N LEU A 78 9.29 1.03 5.87
CA LEU A 78 9.12 0.81 7.31
C LEU A 78 7.69 1.17 7.69
N ILE A 79 7.06 0.36 8.52
CA ILE A 79 5.73 0.64 9.07
C ILE A 79 5.90 1.44 10.37
N VAL A 80 5.43 2.68 10.38
CA VAL A 80 5.52 3.59 11.53
C VAL A 80 4.10 4.03 11.89
N GLY A 81 3.47 3.28 12.80
CA GLY A 81 2.05 3.45 13.11
C GLY A 81 1.18 3.27 11.87
N ASP A 82 0.45 4.32 11.51
CA ASP A 82 -0.46 4.36 10.35
C ASP A 82 0.21 4.88 9.06
N SER A 83 1.55 4.98 9.05
CA SER A 83 2.32 5.48 7.92
C SER A 83 3.37 4.48 7.44
N LEU A 84 3.68 4.53 6.14
CA LEU A 84 4.84 3.90 5.53
C LEU A 84 5.93 4.94 5.34
N TYR A 85 7.13 4.62 5.80
CA TYR A 85 8.32 5.45 5.63
C TYR A 85 9.17 4.84 4.51
N LEU A 86 9.38 5.63 3.47
CA LEU A 86 10.14 5.27 2.28
C LEU A 86 11.41 6.10 2.25
N TYR A 87 12.53 5.48 2.59
CA TYR A 87 13.84 6.11 2.45
C TYR A 87 14.39 5.95 1.03
N SER A 88 15.06 6.98 0.56
CA SER A 88 15.75 7.01 -0.72
C SER A 88 17.04 7.80 -0.61
N SER A 89 17.94 7.62 -1.56
CA SER A 89 19.14 8.47 -1.65
C SER A 89 19.05 9.39 -2.87
N GLY A 90 19.35 10.67 -2.66
CA GLY A 90 19.32 11.73 -3.66
C GLY A 90 20.69 12.35 -3.85
N ARG A 91 20.96 12.85 -5.06
CA ARG A 91 22.19 13.58 -5.36
C ARG A 91 21.87 15.01 -5.76
N MET A 92 22.58 15.94 -5.15
CA MET A 92 22.47 17.37 -5.43
C MET A 92 23.37 17.74 -6.63
N LYS A 93 22.93 18.68 -7.48
CA LYS A 93 23.80 19.27 -8.51
C LYS A 93 24.97 19.98 -7.86
N ASN A 94 26.18 19.68 -8.32
CA ASN A 94 27.38 20.27 -7.78
C ASN A 94 28.50 20.31 -8.84
N LYS A 95 29.68 20.83 -8.46
CA LYS A 95 30.83 21.00 -9.36
C LYS A 95 31.64 19.71 -9.56
N VAL A 96 31.39 18.68 -8.76
CA VAL A 96 32.01 17.35 -8.90
C VAL A 96 31.16 16.54 -9.88
N MET A 97 31.78 16.17 -11.00
CA MET A 97 31.16 15.27 -11.97
C MET A 97 31.06 13.86 -11.40
N TRP A 98 29.90 13.21 -11.61
CA TRP A 98 29.50 11.90 -11.06
C TRP A 98 29.19 11.92 -9.55
N ASP A 99 28.08 11.26 -9.17
CA ASP A 99 27.44 11.04 -7.85
C ASP A 99 28.07 11.63 -6.56
N GLY A 100 28.46 12.91 -6.57
CA GLY A 100 28.84 13.67 -5.38
C GLY A 100 27.62 14.23 -4.62
N PHE A 101 27.80 14.59 -3.35
CA PHE A 101 26.76 15.19 -2.49
C PHE A 101 25.52 14.31 -2.36
N THR A 102 25.72 13.16 -1.69
CA THR A 102 24.65 12.20 -1.39
C THR A 102 23.87 12.64 -0.15
N SER A 103 22.55 12.59 -0.24
CA SER A 103 21.61 12.87 0.84
C SER A 103 20.62 11.72 1.00
N THR A 104 20.08 11.55 2.19
CA THR A 104 18.97 10.62 2.46
C THR A 104 17.66 11.40 2.53
N GLY A 105 16.70 11.02 1.70
CA GLY A 105 15.34 11.53 1.74
C GLY A 105 14.38 10.57 2.44
N LEU A 106 13.29 11.13 2.96
CA LEU A 106 12.15 10.40 3.49
C LEU A 106 10.89 10.87 2.77
N ALA A 107 10.18 9.93 2.16
CA ALA A 107 8.79 10.09 1.75
C ALA A 107 7.89 9.27 2.68
N THR A 108 6.68 9.76 2.93
CA THR A 108 5.70 9.06 3.76
C THR A 108 4.43 8.79 2.97
N LEU A 109 3.86 7.60 3.13
CA LEU A 109 2.53 7.25 2.64
C LEU A 109 1.66 6.79 3.80
N ARG A 110 0.35 6.76 3.59
CA ARG A 110 -0.57 6.01 4.45
C ARG A 110 -0.18 4.52 4.45
N ARG A 111 -0.28 3.83 5.60
CA ARG A 111 -0.15 2.36 5.67
C ARG A 111 -1.09 1.71 4.67
N ASP A 112 -0.59 0.76 3.88
CA ASP A 112 -1.29 0.11 2.76
C ASP A 112 -1.90 1.07 1.71
N GLY A 113 -1.46 2.33 1.68
CA GLY A 113 -2.08 3.41 0.92
C GLY A 113 -1.49 3.66 -0.47
N PHE A 114 -0.75 2.71 -1.03
CA PHE A 114 -0.02 2.90 -2.29
C PHE A 114 -0.90 2.84 -3.54
N VAL A 115 -2.06 2.20 -3.46
CA VAL A 115 -3.08 2.15 -4.53
C VAL A 115 -4.45 1.95 -3.88
N SER A 116 -5.50 2.52 -4.48
CA SER A 116 -6.88 2.34 -4.04
C SER A 116 -7.79 1.92 -5.18
N MET A 117 -8.92 1.33 -4.82
CA MET A 117 -10.11 1.26 -5.66
C MET A 117 -10.92 2.53 -5.38
N HIS A 118 -10.85 3.49 -6.30
CA HIS A 118 -11.44 4.82 -6.15
C HIS A 118 -12.81 4.92 -6.82
N THR A 119 -13.70 5.72 -6.25
CA THR A 119 -14.98 6.10 -6.88
C THR A 119 -15.41 7.52 -6.48
N ASP A 120 -15.82 8.32 -7.47
CA ASP A 120 -16.37 9.66 -7.25
C ASP A 120 -17.83 9.63 -6.76
N THR A 121 -18.53 8.52 -7.00
CA THR A 121 -19.94 8.28 -6.60
C THR A 121 -20.07 6.97 -5.82
N GLU A 122 -21.27 6.38 -5.70
CA GLU A 122 -21.39 5.01 -5.20
C GLU A 122 -20.75 4.03 -6.22
N GLY A 123 -19.85 3.19 -5.73
CA GLY A 123 -19.16 2.14 -6.46
C GLY A 123 -19.22 0.82 -5.69
N VAL A 124 -19.15 -0.29 -6.42
CA VAL A 124 -19.25 -1.64 -5.86
C VAL A 124 -18.05 -2.48 -6.27
N LEU A 125 -17.47 -3.17 -5.30
CA LEU A 125 -16.38 -4.11 -5.52
C LEU A 125 -16.74 -5.47 -4.94
N VAL A 126 -16.57 -6.54 -5.72
CA VAL A 126 -16.70 -7.92 -5.25
C VAL A 126 -15.34 -8.59 -5.32
N THR A 127 -14.91 -9.21 -4.23
CA THR A 127 -13.64 -9.95 -4.21
C THR A 127 -13.75 -11.26 -4.97
N GLU A 128 -12.58 -11.81 -5.34
CA GLU A 128 -12.46 -13.23 -5.62
C GLU A 128 -12.84 -14.08 -4.39
N LYS A 129 -12.99 -15.39 -4.60
CA LYS A 129 -13.26 -16.36 -3.53
C LYS A 129 -12.12 -16.33 -2.50
N ILE A 130 -12.47 -16.10 -1.23
CA ILE A 130 -11.52 -16.14 -0.11
C ILE A 130 -11.92 -17.19 0.92
N LYS A 131 -10.92 -17.69 1.63
CA LYS A 131 -11.06 -18.56 2.80
C LYS A 131 -10.16 -18.02 3.91
N PHE A 132 -10.65 -18.01 5.13
CA PHE A 132 -9.96 -17.43 6.28
C PHE A 132 -10.21 -18.23 7.55
N ASP A 133 -9.42 -17.96 8.58
CA ASP A 133 -9.52 -18.56 9.93
C ASP A 133 -9.70 -17.51 11.04
N GLY A 134 -9.67 -16.22 10.73
CA GLY A 134 -9.87 -15.13 11.67
C GLY A 134 -11.33 -14.78 11.97
N ASN A 135 -11.53 -13.86 12.93
CA ASN A 135 -12.83 -13.53 13.50
C ASN A 135 -13.23 -12.05 13.37
N HIS A 136 -12.25 -11.19 13.09
CA HIS A 136 -12.40 -9.73 13.09
C HIS A 136 -12.07 -9.20 11.70
N PHE A 137 -13.00 -8.44 11.12
CA PHE A 137 -12.85 -7.93 9.76
C PHE A 137 -12.37 -6.48 9.80
N PHE A 138 -11.21 -6.20 9.19
CA PHE A 138 -10.68 -4.86 9.07
C PHE A 138 -10.62 -4.39 7.63
N VAL A 139 -10.80 -3.08 7.47
CA VAL A 139 -10.64 -2.36 6.21
C VAL A 139 -9.75 -1.15 6.41
N ASN A 140 -8.99 -0.84 5.37
CA ASN A 140 -8.27 0.41 5.24
C ASN A 140 -8.98 1.23 4.15
N ALA A 141 -9.62 2.33 4.56
CA ALA A 141 -10.44 3.14 3.66
C ALA A 141 -10.47 4.62 4.05
N GLN A 142 -10.70 5.44 3.04
CA GLN A 142 -11.10 6.84 3.20
C GLN A 142 -12.31 7.09 2.31
N ALA A 143 -13.51 7.23 2.88
CA ALA A 143 -14.74 7.33 2.09
C ALA A 143 -15.82 8.10 2.84
N LYS A 144 -16.73 8.72 2.10
CA LYS A 144 -17.92 9.34 2.69
C LYS A 144 -18.81 8.29 3.34
N ASP A 145 -19.12 7.21 2.63
CA ASP A 145 -19.90 6.09 3.17
C ASP A 145 -19.26 4.76 2.76
N LEU A 146 -19.18 3.81 3.70
CA LEU A 146 -18.71 2.45 3.45
C LEU A 146 -19.61 1.43 4.15
N GLN A 147 -20.05 0.43 3.40
CA GLN A 147 -20.74 -0.76 3.91
C GLN A 147 -20.19 -2.02 3.26
N VAL A 148 -20.36 -3.15 3.94
CA VAL A 148 -19.82 -4.43 3.51
C VAL A 148 -20.84 -5.53 3.65
N GLU A 149 -20.85 -6.43 2.68
CA GLU A 149 -21.71 -7.60 2.62
C GLU A 149 -20.85 -8.86 2.39
N ILE A 150 -21.24 -9.97 3.03
CA ILE A 150 -20.57 -11.27 2.86
C ILE A 150 -21.50 -12.21 2.12
N MET A 151 -20.99 -12.79 1.03
CA MET A 151 -21.70 -13.73 0.17
C MET A 151 -21.09 -15.13 0.27
N ASP A 152 -21.90 -16.15 0.04
CA ASP A 152 -21.42 -17.51 -0.15
C ASP A 152 -20.63 -17.66 -1.46
N GLU A 153 -20.12 -18.86 -1.72
CA GLU A 153 -19.33 -19.13 -2.93
C GLU A 153 -20.09 -18.96 -4.25
N ASN A 154 -21.43 -18.99 -4.20
CA ASN A 154 -22.35 -18.85 -5.32
C ASN A 154 -22.82 -17.40 -5.51
N GLY A 155 -22.45 -16.50 -4.59
CA GLY A 155 -22.85 -15.08 -4.63
C GLY A 155 -24.17 -14.78 -3.92
N ASN A 156 -24.72 -15.72 -3.15
CA ASN A 156 -25.90 -15.44 -2.32
C ASN A 156 -25.46 -14.76 -1.02
N VAL A 157 -26.19 -13.72 -0.62
CA VAL A 157 -25.93 -13.00 0.63
C VAL A 157 -26.16 -13.93 1.83
N ILE A 158 -25.20 -13.98 2.74
CA ILE A 158 -25.31 -14.79 3.96
C ILE A 158 -26.14 -14.02 5.00
N THR A 159 -27.18 -14.66 5.53
CA THR A 159 -28.10 -14.06 6.52
C THR A 159 -27.37 -13.51 7.75
N GLY A 160 -27.57 -12.22 8.04
CA GLY A 160 -26.89 -11.51 9.14
C GLY A 160 -25.60 -10.80 8.72
N PHE A 161 -25.23 -10.89 7.44
CA PHE A 161 -24.06 -10.26 6.84
C PHE A 161 -24.42 -9.50 5.55
N SER A 162 -25.68 -9.05 5.39
CA SER A 162 -26.08 -8.20 4.26
C SER A 162 -25.56 -6.76 4.41
N ARG A 163 -25.66 -5.96 3.33
CA ARG A 163 -25.41 -4.51 3.39
C ARG A 163 -26.23 -3.84 4.51
N GLU A 164 -27.49 -4.20 4.67
CA GLU A 164 -28.39 -3.64 5.68
C GLU A 164 -28.04 -4.10 7.10
N ASP A 165 -27.44 -5.27 7.25
CA ASP A 165 -26.95 -5.78 8.53
C ASP A 165 -25.62 -5.12 8.94
N CYS A 166 -24.85 -4.59 7.99
CA CYS A 166 -23.61 -3.87 8.27
C CYS A 166 -23.90 -2.55 9.01
N LYS A 167 -23.11 -2.24 10.03
CA LYS A 167 -23.08 -0.88 10.57
C LYS A 167 -22.38 0.01 9.56
N GLU A 168 -23.05 1.08 9.17
CA GLU A 168 -22.53 2.04 8.21
C GLU A 168 -21.35 2.80 8.80
N MET A 169 -20.32 3.01 7.98
CA MET A 169 -19.11 3.76 8.35
C MET A 169 -19.11 5.06 7.54
N ASN A 170 -19.56 6.14 8.20
CA ASN A 170 -19.71 7.47 7.60
C ASN A 170 -18.49 8.34 7.87
N ASP A 171 -18.13 9.19 6.91
CA ASP A 171 -16.97 10.09 6.89
C ASP A 171 -15.68 9.38 7.37
N LEU A 172 -15.49 8.16 6.88
CA LEU A 172 -14.43 7.27 7.31
C LEU A 172 -13.07 7.75 6.78
N ASN A 173 -12.08 7.83 7.67
CA ASN A 173 -10.66 7.93 7.30
C ASN A 173 -9.83 7.11 8.30
N SER A 174 -9.63 5.82 7.99
CA SER A 174 -8.94 4.91 8.91
C SER A 174 -8.16 3.83 8.18
N THR A 175 -6.91 3.64 8.59
CA THR A 175 -6.01 2.57 8.12
C THR A 175 -6.43 1.20 8.65
N LYS A 176 -7.22 1.16 9.72
CA LYS A 176 -7.59 -0.07 10.44
C LYS A 176 -8.99 0.07 11.05
N GLN A 177 -10.01 0.11 10.21
CA GLN A 177 -11.40 0.18 10.64
C GLN A 177 -11.98 -1.22 10.83
N LEU A 178 -12.48 -1.52 12.03
CA LEU A 178 -13.24 -2.74 12.28
C LEU A 178 -14.63 -2.64 11.64
N VAL A 179 -14.96 -3.60 10.78
CA VAL A 179 -16.31 -3.79 10.24
C VAL A 179 -17.15 -4.54 11.27
N THR A 180 -18.34 -4.02 11.56
CA THR A 180 -19.25 -4.61 12.54
C THR A 180 -20.66 -4.70 12.00
N TRP A 181 -21.43 -5.65 12.51
CA TRP A 181 -22.83 -5.89 12.12
C TRP A 181 -23.77 -5.47 13.25
N LYS A 182 -24.96 -4.99 12.90
CA LYS A 182 -25.99 -4.50 13.83
C LYS A 182 -26.38 -5.57 14.86
N SER A 183 -26.42 -6.83 14.44
CA SER A 183 -26.71 -7.99 15.30
C SER A 183 -25.60 -8.37 16.27
N GLY A 184 -24.39 -7.83 16.11
CA GLY A 184 -23.21 -8.26 16.87
C GLY A 184 -22.61 -9.61 16.42
N LYS A 185 -23.10 -10.19 15.31
CA LYS A 185 -22.50 -11.38 14.69
C LYS A 185 -21.02 -11.15 14.39
N LYS A 186 -20.23 -12.20 14.55
CA LYS A 186 -18.79 -12.24 14.24
C LYS A 186 -18.54 -13.15 13.04
N LEU A 187 -17.42 -12.93 12.34
CA LEU A 187 -17.01 -13.77 11.20
C LEU A 187 -16.63 -15.21 11.60
N ALA A 188 -16.45 -15.50 12.89
CA ALA A 188 -16.12 -16.84 13.39
C ALA A 188 -17.06 -17.94 12.84
N ALA A 189 -18.36 -17.64 12.63
CA ALA A 189 -19.34 -18.57 12.07
C ALA A 189 -19.10 -18.94 10.59
N LEU A 190 -18.24 -18.20 9.92
CA LEU A 190 -17.85 -18.36 8.52
C LEU A 190 -16.41 -18.86 8.35
N SER A 191 -15.68 -19.06 9.46
CA SER A 191 -14.31 -19.58 9.44
C SER A 191 -14.23 -20.91 8.68
N GLY A 192 -13.25 -21.02 7.79
CA GLY A 192 -13.03 -22.19 6.93
C GLY A 192 -14.00 -22.33 5.75
N LYS A 193 -15.04 -21.50 5.63
CA LYS A 193 -15.95 -21.48 4.48
C LYS A 193 -15.36 -20.60 3.37
N ILE A 194 -15.68 -20.96 2.12
CA ILE A 194 -15.39 -20.10 0.97
C ILE A 194 -16.46 -19.02 0.91
N VAL A 195 -16.04 -17.76 0.87
CA VAL A 195 -16.93 -16.61 0.78
C VAL A 195 -16.41 -15.60 -0.25
N LYS A 196 -17.25 -14.63 -0.59
CA LYS A 196 -16.86 -13.40 -1.28
C LYS A 196 -17.26 -12.21 -0.42
N VAL A 197 -16.47 -11.14 -0.49
CA VAL A 197 -16.82 -9.87 0.14
C VAL A 197 -17.29 -8.89 -0.93
N LYS A 198 -18.38 -8.19 -0.66
CA LYS A 198 -18.88 -7.11 -1.49
C LYS A 198 -18.83 -5.80 -0.72
N PHE A 199 -18.10 -4.83 -1.25
CA PHE A 199 -17.97 -3.50 -0.70
C PHE A 199 -18.86 -2.53 -1.47
N TYR A 200 -19.50 -1.62 -0.73
CA TYR A 200 -20.24 -0.48 -1.25
C TYR A 200 -19.54 0.76 -0.73
N VAL A 201 -18.92 1.53 -1.63
CA VAL A 201 -18.10 2.71 -1.30
C VAL A 201 -18.73 3.92 -1.97
N THR A 202 -18.94 5.00 -1.23
CA THR A 202 -19.43 6.27 -1.79
C THR A 202 -18.36 7.35 -1.62
N CYS A 203 -17.99 8.00 -2.73
CA CYS A 203 -17.05 9.13 -2.75
C CYS A 203 -15.77 8.83 -1.95
N GLY A 204 -14.95 7.90 -2.42
CA GLY A 204 -13.81 7.46 -1.63
C GLY A 204 -12.93 6.37 -2.23
N ASP A 205 -12.01 5.94 -1.39
CA ASP A 205 -10.91 5.03 -1.66
C ASP A 205 -10.97 3.83 -0.70
N LEU A 206 -11.05 2.63 -1.27
CA LEU A 206 -10.79 1.37 -0.56
C LEU A 206 -9.36 0.92 -0.87
N TYR A 207 -8.49 0.91 0.14
CA TYR A 207 -7.07 0.58 -0.01
C TYR A 207 -6.78 -0.90 0.23
N ALA A 208 -7.27 -1.44 1.35
CA ALA A 208 -7.01 -2.82 1.74
C ALA A 208 -8.11 -3.38 2.64
N PHE A 209 -8.11 -4.71 2.80
CA PHE A 209 -9.00 -5.40 3.73
C PHE A 209 -8.33 -6.71 4.19
N TRP A 210 -8.63 -7.16 5.41
CA TRP A 210 -8.11 -8.41 5.94
C TRP A 210 -8.96 -8.93 7.10
N ILE A 211 -8.86 -10.23 7.39
CA ILE A 211 -9.57 -10.86 8.49
C ILE A 211 -8.54 -11.37 9.50
N SER A 212 -8.55 -10.77 10.69
CA SER A 212 -7.61 -11.06 11.76
C SER A 212 -8.20 -12.00 12.81
N PRO A 213 -7.41 -12.92 13.40
CA PRO A 213 -7.83 -13.62 14.62
C PRO A 213 -7.90 -12.68 15.83
N TRP A 214 -7.19 -11.54 15.80
CA TRP A 214 -7.06 -10.60 16.91
C TRP A 214 -7.93 -9.36 16.71
N ASP A 215 -8.42 -8.82 17.82
CA ASP A 215 -9.21 -7.59 17.89
C ASP A 215 -8.39 -6.31 17.67
N THR A 216 -7.07 -6.40 17.82
CA THR A 216 -6.08 -5.33 17.54
C THR A 216 -5.72 -5.23 16.05
N GLY A 217 -6.10 -6.24 15.26
CA GLY A 217 -6.13 -6.20 13.81
C GLY A 217 -4.79 -6.40 13.11
N GLU A 218 -3.85 -7.14 13.69
CA GLU A 218 -2.64 -7.58 12.97
C GLU A 218 -3.04 -8.47 11.78
N SER A 219 -2.40 -8.24 10.62
CA SER A 219 -2.82 -8.81 9.33
C SER A 219 -2.29 -10.22 9.05
N ARG A 220 -1.24 -10.65 9.77
CA ARG A 220 -0.38 -11.80 9.45
C ARG A 220 0.40 -11.68 8.15
N GLY A 221 0.46 -10.48 7.57
CA GLY A 221 1.24 -10.19 6.38
C GLY A 221 2.70 -9.87 6.70
N TYR A 222 3.55 -9.86 5.68
CA TYR A 222 4.96 -9.47 5.84
C TYR A 222 5.10 -7.97 6.10
N THR A 223 6.04 -7.57 6.95
CA THR A 223 6.14 -6.18 7.42
C THR A 223 7.10 -5.30 6.62
N GLY A 224 7.52 -5.72 5.42
CA GLY A 224 8.49 -4.97 4.62
C GLY A 224 9.85 -4.90 5.32
N GLY A 225 10.32 -3.68 5.59
CA GLY A 225 11.51 -3.43 6.40
C GLY A 225 11.28 -3.50 7.92
N GLY A 226 10.07 -3.82 8.36
CA GLY A 226 9.68 -3.82 9.76
C GLY A 226 9.31 -2.44 10.27
N GLY A 227 9.40 -2.22 11.58
CA GLY A 227 9.04 -0.95 12.19
C GLY A 227 8.94 -0.99 13.70
N PRO A 228 8.79 0.17 14.37
CA PRO A 228 8.70 0.24 15.82
C PRO A 228 7.52 -0.57 16.36
N GLY A 229 7.78 -1.44 17.35
CA GLY A 229 6.75 -2.24 18.01
C GLY A 229 6.21 -3.41 17.21
N LEU A 230 6.73 -3.67 16.00
CA LEU A 230 6.36 -4.84 15.22
C LEU A 230 7.11 -6.09 15.66
N ASN A 231 6.53 -7.26 15.36
CA ASN A 231 7.12 -8.54 15.70
C ASN A 231 8.47 -8.74 14.95
N PRO A 232 9.54 -9.15 15.64
CA PRO A 232 10.87 -9.28 15.05
C PRO A 232 10.98 -10.40 14.00
N CYS A 233 9.99 -11.28 13.87
CA CYS A 233 9.97 -12.30 12.81
C CYS A 233 9.65 -11.74 11.42
N GLY A 234 9.29 -10.45 11.29
CA GLY A 234 8.98 -9.83 10.01
C GLY A 234 7.56 -10.11 9.49
N ILE A 235 6.66 -10.56 10.37
CA ILE A 235 5.26 -10.85 10.09
C ILE A 235 4.39 -10.09 11.10
N ASP A 236 3.28 -9.50 10.67
CA ASP A 236 2.35 -8.75 11.51
C ASP A 236 1.51 -9.71 12.37
N ILE A 237 2.06 -10.12 13.51
CA ILE A 237 1.44 -10.98 14.52
C ILE A 237 1.62 -10.39 15.92
N LYS A 238 0.75 -10.77 16.86
CA LYS A 238 0.94 -10.48 18.30
C LYS A 238 2.21 -11.09 18.88
#